data_AF-A0A3S3R001-F1
#
_entry.id   AF-A0A3S3R001-F1
#
_cell.length_a   1.000
_cell.length_b   1.000
_cell.length_c   1.000
_cell.angle_alpha   90.00
_cell.angle_beta   90.00
_cell.angle_gamma   90.00
#
_symmetry.space_group_name_H-M   'P 1'
#
loop_
_entity.id
_entity.type
_entity.pdbx_description
1 polymer ?
#
loop_
_entity_poly.entity_id
_entity_poly.type
_entity_poly.pdbx_seq_one_letter_code
_entity_poly.pdbx_strand_id
1 'polypeptide(L)'
;MLACESLLLQSHLHLLPLLFFFFLIDMAATFIAFVFLLVLALCLETIEVHAFSASGWTKGHATFYGGGDASGTMALSTALFNDGASCGECFRIICDYQTDSRWCLKGKSVTITATNFCPPNFDLPNNDGGWCNPPLQHFDMAQPAWEQIAIYRGGIVPVLFQRVPCNKQGGVRFTVNGRSYFELVLISNVAGCGSIQSASIKGSNTGWITMSRNWGANWQSNSYLNGQSLSFRITTTDGETRVFPNIAPSNWQFGQTFTSSVQF
;
A
#
# COMPACT_ATOMS: atom_id res chain seq x y z
N MET A 1 20.27 8.27 -90.12
CA MET A 1 20.21 7.33 -88.98
C MET A 1 20.57 8.01 -87.65
N LEU A 2 20.25 9.31 -87.45
CA LEU A 2 20.70 10.12 -86.29
C LEU A 2 19.55 10.82 -85.53
N ALA A 3 18.30 10.66 -85.96
CA ALA A 3 17.15 11.33 -85.32
C ALA A 3 16.36 10.43 -84.33
N CYS A 4 16.72 9.15 -84.21
CA CYS A 4 16.04 8.20 -83.31
C CYS A 4 16.77 8.02 -81.96
N GLU A 5 18.07 8.32 -81.88
CA GLU A 5 18.85 8.25 -80.63
C GLU A 5 18.60 9.44 -79.67
N SER A 6 18.18 10.61 -80.18
CA SER A 6 17.94 11.79 -79.33
C SER A 6 16.61 11.74 -78.56
N LEU A 7 15.59 11.07 -79.08
CA LEU A 7 14.28 10.95 -78.41
C LEU A 7 14.30 9.97 -77.23
N LEU A 8 15.12 8.90 -77.29
CA LEU A 8 15.30 7.97 -76.17
C LEU A 8 16.04 8.61 -74.98
N LEU A 9 17.00 9.50 -75.23
CA LEU A 9 17.74 10.20 -74.18
C LEU A 9 16.86 11.23 -73.43
N GLN A 10 15.91 11.84 -74.12
CA GLN A 10 15.03 12.87 -73.55
C GLN A 10 13.89 12.29 -72.70
N SER A 11 13.41 11.08 -73.00
CA SER A 11 12.46 10.36 -72.15
C SER A 11 13.06 9.91 -70.81
N HIS A 12 14.37 9.64 -70.75
CA HIS A 12 15.05 9.25 -69.50
C HIS A 12 15.27 10.43 -68.54
N LEU A 13 15.45 11.66 -69.05
CA LEU A 13 15.69 12.84 -68.22
C LEU A 13 14.46 13.27 -67.39
N HIS A 14 13.24 13.01 -67.88
CA HIS A 14 11.99 13.33 -67.18
C HIS A 14 11.57 12.28 -66.14
N LEU A 15 12.07 11.04 -66.22
CA LEU A 15 11.81 10.00 -65.22
C LEU A 15 12.68 10.14 -63.96
N LEU A 16 13.88 10.69 -64.08
CA LEU A 16 14.81 10.90 -62.95
C LEU A 16 14.22 11.73 -61.79
N PRO A 17 13.60 12.91 -62.01
CA PRO A 17 13.00 13.69 -60.93
C PRO A 17 11.78 13.00 -60.31
N LEU A 18 11.01 12.23 -61.09
CA LEU A 18 9.88 11.44 -60.57
C LEU A 18 10.39 10.31 -59.67
N LEU A 19 11.41 9.56 -60.10
CA LEU A 19 12.04 8.51 -59.30
C LEU A 19 12.66 9.06 -58.02
N PHE A 20 13.29 10.23 -58.07
CA PHE A 20 13.83 10.92 -56.90
C PHE A 20 12.71 11.36 -55.93
N PHE A 21 11.58 11.83 -56.45
CA PHE A 21 10.41 12.18 -55.63
C PHE A 21 9.79 10.96 -54.95
N PHE A 22 9.66 9.83 -55.66
CA PHE A 22 9.21 8.57 -55.05
C PHE A 22 10.19 8.05 -53.99
N PHE A 23 11.50 8.18 -54.21
CA PHE A 23 12.53 7.79 -53.23
C PHE A 23 12.47 8.66 -51.96
N LEU A 24 12.20 9.96 -52.10
CA LEU A 24 11.99 10.87 -50.97
C LEU A 24 10.72 10.56 -50.17
N ILE A 25 9.63 10.18 -50.84
CA ILE A 25 8.38 9.77 -50.18
C ILE A 25 8.59 8.48 -49.37
N ASP A 26 9.30 7.50 -49.94
CA ASP A 26 9.61 6.23 -49.27
C ASP A 26 10.52 6.44 -48.05
N MET A 27 11.53 7.30 -48.18
CA MET A 27 12.37 7.74 -47.06
C MET A 27 11.59 8.47 -45.96
N ALA A 28 10.66 9.35 -46.32
CA ALA A 28 9.81 10.04 -45.34
C ALA A 28 8.85 9.06 -44.65
N ALA A 29 8.26 8.12 -45.39
CA ALA A 29 7.36 7.11 -44.85
C ALA A 29 8.07 6.15 -43.89
N THR A 30 9.28 5.69 -44.24
CA THR A 30 10.11 4.86 -43.37
C THR A 30 10.57 5.61 -42.12
N PHE A 31 10.91 6.90 -42.24
CA PHE A 31 11.23 7.74 -41.08
C PHE A 31 10.03 7.93 -40.15
N ILE A 32 8.84 8.23 -40.68
CA ILE A 32 7.61 8.38 -39.89
C ILE A 32 7.24 7.06 -39.19
N ALA A 33 7.34 5.92 -39.89
CA ALA A 33 7.10 4.61 -39.31
C ALA A 33 8.09 4.30 -38.17
N PHE A 34 9.36 4.65 -38.34
CA PHE A 34 10.38 4.47 -37.31
C PHE A 34 10.12 5.34 -36.09
N VAL A 35 9.77 6.63 -36.27
CA VAL A 35 9.39 7.53 -35.17
C VAL A 35 8.15 7.01 -34.45
N PHE A 36 7.13 6.54 -35.17
CA PHE A 36 5.92 5.99 -34.56
C PHE A 36 6.21 4.71 -33.75
N LEU A 37 7.06 3.82 -34.26
CA LEU A 37 7.53 2.64 -33.52
C LEU A 37 8.36 3.02 -32.29
N LEU A 38 9.18 4.07 -32.38
CA LEU A 38 9.95 4.59 -31.25
C LEU A 38 9.05 5.20 -30.18
N VAL A 39 8.02 5.96 -30.58
CA VAL A 39 7.02 6.53 -29.65
C VAL A 39 6.20 5.41 -29.00
N LEU A 40 5.78 4.39 -29.76
CA LEU A 40 5.11 3.21 -29.20
C LEU A 40 6.02 2.44 -28.23
N ALA A 41 7.31 2.29 -28.54
CA ALA A 41 8.29 1.63 -27.68
C ALA A 41 8.56 2.44 -26.39
N LEU A 42 8.62 3.77 -26.47
CA LEU A 42 8.74 4.67 -25.32
C LEU A 42 7.45 4.72 -24.48
N CYS A 43 6.27 4.58 -25.09
CA CYS A 43 5.01 4.38 -24.37
C CYS A 43 4.86 2.99 -23.76
N LEU A 44 5.72 2.03 -24.14
CA LEU A 44 5.82 0.70 -23.56
C LEU A 44 6.79 0.62 -22.38
N GLU A 45 7.38 1.74 -21.95
CA GLU A 45 8.00 1.79 -20.63
C GLU A 45 6.92 1.45 -19.60
N THR A 46 7.11 0.28 -19.02
CA THR A 46 6.19 -0.38 -18.12
C THR A 46 5.79 0.58 -17.02
N ILE A 47 4.50 0.87 -16.89
CA ILE A 47 3.95 1.26 -15.59
C ILE A 47 4.21 0.05 -14.70
N GLU A 48 5.33 0.04 -13.98
CA GLU A 48 5.54 -0.90 -12.90
C GLU A 48 4.53 -0.56 -11.81
N VAL A 49 3.31 -1.06 -11.98
CA VAL A 49 2.37 -1.21 -10.88
C VAL A 49 3.04 -2.21 -9.96
N HIS A 50 3.78 -1.71 -8.98
CA HIS A 50 4.33 -2.51 -7.89
C HIS A 50 3.14 -3.05 -7.10
N ALA A 51 2.55 -4.15 -7.59
CA ALA A 51 1.59 -4.89 -6.81
C ALA A 51 2.35 -5.44 -5.59
N PHE A 52 1.94 -5.01 -4.39
CA PHE A 52 2.53 -5.48 -3.15
C PHE A 52 2.56 -7.02 -3.14
N SER A 53 3.76 -7.61 -3.09
CA SER A 53 3.94 -9.07 -3.06
C SER A 53 3.99 -9.57 -1.62
N ALA A 54 3.45 -10.78 -1.40
CA ALA A 54 3.55 -11.43 -0.11
C ALA A 54 5.01 -11.71 0.27
N SER A 55 5.34 -11.54 1.56
CA SER A 55 6.67 -11.90 2.06
C SER A 55 6.86 -13.41 2.14
N GLY A 56 8.09 -13.88 2.37
CA GLY A 56 8.33 -15.26 2.79
C GLY A 56 7.67 -15.59 4.12
N TRP A 57 7.49 -16.88 4.39
CA TRP A 57 7.00 -17.37 5.69
C TRP A 57 8.08 -17.27 6.77
N THR A 58 7.71 -16.74 7.92
CA THR A 58 8.57 -16.57 9.10
C THR A 58 7.93 -17.24 10.32
N LYS A 59 8.76 -17.69 11.26
CA LYS A 59 8.31 -18.30 12.52
C LYS A 59 8.02 -17.23 13.57
N GLY A 60 6.98 -17.45 14.37
CA GLY A 60 6.64 -16.63 15.52
C GLY A 60 5.75 -17.38 16.51
N HIS A 61 5.17 -16.63 17.45
CA HIS A 61 4.17 -17.15 18.39
C HIS A 61 2.91 -16.29 18.36
N ALA A 62 1.78 -16.87 18.74
CA ALA A 62 0.55 -16.12 18.90
C ALA A 62 -0.20 -16.49 20.19
N THR A 63 -0.54 -15.48 20.97
CA THR A 63 -1.54 -15.55 22.05
C THR A 63 -2.84 -14.91 21.59
N PHE A 64 -3.82 -14.90 22.48
CA PHE A 64 -5.04 -14.14 22.28
C PHE A 64 -5.46 -13.33 23.50
N TYR A 65 -6.23 -12.29 23.24
CA TYR A 65 -6.89 -11.45 24.24
C TYR A 65 -8.33 -11.13 23.84
N GLY A 66 -9.09 -10.60 24.80
CA GLY A 66 -10.44 -10.09 24.59
C GLY A 66 -11.48 -11.18 24.31
N GLY A 67 -12.67 -10.76 23.87
CA GLY A 67 -13.78 -11.64 23.50
C GLY A 67 -14.26 -11.40 22.06
N GLY A 68 -15.54 -11.67 21.80
CA GLY A 68 -16.14 -11.55 20.46
C GLY A 68 -16.13 -10.14 19.86
N ASP A 69 -15.95 -9.10 20.67
CA ASP A 69 -15.95 -7.68 20.32
C ASP A 69 -14.64 -7.18 19.69
N ALA A 70 -13.55 -7.93 19.83
CA ALA A 70 -12.24 -7.59 19.26
C ALA A 70 -12.01 -8.12 17.82
N SER A 71 -13.04 -8.67 17.16
CA SER A 71 -12.88 -9.40 15.90
C SER A 71 -12.15 -8.58 14.82
N GLY A 72 -10.96 -9.03 14.41
CA GLY A 72 -10.19 -8.44 13.31
C GLY A 72 -9.05 -7.49 13.72
N THR A 73 -8.75 -7.36 15.01
CA THR A 73 -7.58 -6.62 15.51
C THR A 73 -6.50 -7.54 16.03
N MET A 74 -5.26 -7.11 15.92
CA MET A 74 -4.09 -7.82 16.41
C MET A 74 -3.05 -6.83 16.89
N ALA A 75 -2.41 -7.15 18.01
CA ALA A 75 -1.30 -6.41 18.55
C ALA A 75 0.02 -7.07 18.16
N LEU A 76 0.98 -6.25 17.71
CA LEU A 76 2.31 -6.71 17.35
C LEU A 76 3.26 -6.54 18.54
N SER A 77 4.16 -7.50 18.75
CA SER A 77 5.28 -7.33 19.67
C SER A 77 6.23 -6.22 19.22
N THR A 78 7.11 -5.76 20.12
CA THR A 78 8.13 -4.74 19.80
C THR A 78 8.98 -5.10 18.58
N ALA A 79 9.28 -6.38 18.36
CA ALA A 79 10.06 -6.83 17.21
C ALA A 79 9.34 -6.64 15.86
N LEU A 80 8.01 -6.54 15.87
CA LEU A 80 7.17 -6.44 14.67
C LEU A 80 6.50 -5.07 14.52
N PHE A 81 6.26 -4.34 15.61
CA PHE A 81 5.47 -3.11 15.61
C PHE A 81 6.14 -1.94 14.87
N ASN A 82 7.48 -1.92 14.86
CA ASN A 82 8.30 -0.93 14.15
C ASN A 82 7.88 0.53 14.48
N ASP A 83 7.80 0.85 15.77
CA ASP A 83 7.35 2.16 16.28
C ASP A 83 6.02 2.65 15.67
N GLY A 84 5.13 1.69 15.34
CA GLY A 84 3.81 1.93 14.77
C GLY A 84 3.79 2.07 13.25
N ALA A 85 4.94 1.98 12.57
CA ALA A 85 5.00 1.98 11.11
C ALA A 85 4.32 0.76 10.48
N SER A 86 4.25 -0.37 11.21
CA SER A 86 3.55 -1.58 10.78
C SER A 86 2.04 -1.55 11.04
N CYS A 87 1.50 -0.49 11.68
CA CYS A 87 0.05 -0.34 11.80
C CYS A 87 -0.61 -0.24 10.42
N GLY A 88 -1.62 -1.08 10.20
CA GLY A 88 -2.33 -1.21 8.93
C GLY A 88 -1.85 -2.39 8.08
N GLU A 89 -0.68 -2.98 8.34
CA GLU A 89 -0.21 -4.16 7.60
C GLU A 89 -1.09 -5.38 7.86
N CYS A 90 -1.26 -6.21 6.83
CA CYS A 90 -2.00 -7.45 6.93
C CYS A 90 -1.05 -8.65 6.93
N PHE A 91 -1.35 -9.60 7.79
CA PHE A 91 -0.59 -10.83 7.94
C PHE A 91 -1.50 -12.02 7.69
N ARG A 92 -1.01 -12.98 6.91
CA ARG A 92 -1.59 -14.32 6.84
C ARG A 92 -0.85 -15.19 7.85
N ILE A 93 -1.58 -15.75 8.81
CA ILE A 93 -1.05 -16.52 9.92
C ILE A 93 -1.64 -17.93 9.87
N ILE A 94 -0.78 -18.93 10.06
CA ILE A 94 -1.15 -20.33 10.27
C ILE A 94 -0.50 -20.83 11.55
N CYS A 95 -1.20 -21.71 12.26
CA CYS A 95 -0.60 -22.41 13.38
C CYS A 95 0.38 -23.47 12.84
N ASP A 96 1.60 -23.53 13.37
CA ASP A 96 2.64 -24.45 12.94
C ASP A 96 2.34 -25.87 13.46
N TYR A 97 1.44 -26.56 12.75
CA TYR A 97 0.97 -27.89 13.08
C TYR A 97 2.10 -28.93 13.14
N GLN A 98 3.20 -28.72 12.41
CA GLN A 98 4.36 -29.62 12.46
C GLN A 98 5.09 -29.50 13.80
N THR A 99 5.13 -28.29 14.36
CA THR A 99 5.75 -28.01 15.65
C THR A 99 4.83 -28.40 16.81
N ASP A 100 3.53 -28.06 16.76
CA ASP A 100 2.58 -28.45 17.82
C ASP A 100 1.19 -28.83 17.27
N SER A 101 0.98 -30.12 17.05
CA SER A 101 -0.30 -30.66 16.56
C SER A 101 -1.41 -30.69 17.61
N ARG A 102 -1.12 -30.47 18.90
CA ARG A 102 -2.11 -30.58 19.99
C ARG A 102 -3.10 -29.43 19.98
N TRP A 103 -2.62 -28.24 19.63
CA TRP A 103 -3.39 -27.00 19.69
C TRP A 103 -3.71 -26.43 18.30
N CYS A 104 -2.93 -26.77 17.28
CA CYS A 104 -3.11 -26.25 15.93
C CYS A 104 -4.27 -26.92 15.16
N LEU A 105 -5.08 -26.09 14.50
CA LEU A 105 -6.08 -26.56 13.54
C LEU A 105 -5.44 -26.76 12.16
N LYS A 106 -5.36 -28.01 11.72
CA LYS A 106 -4.68 -28.38 10.45
C LYS A 106 -5.34 -27.73 9.23
N GLY A 107 -4.53 -27.12 8.38
CA GLY A 107 -4.96 -26.53 7.10
C GLY A 107 -5.77 -25.24 7.22
N LYS A 108 -5.82 -24.64 8.42
CA LYS A 108 -6.49 -23.37 8.66
C LYS A 108 -5.51 -22.20 8.60
N SER A 109 -6.01 -21.06 8.15
CA SER A 109 -5.28 -19.79 8.13
C SER A 109 -6.21 -18.64 8.42
N VAL A 110 -5.69 -17.58 9.02
CA VAL A 110 -6.40 -16.32 9.23
C VAL A 110 -5.59 -15.18 8.62
N THR A 111 -6.29 -14.24 7.99
CA THR A 111 -5.70 -12.96 7.56
C THR A 111 -6.23 -11.86 8.46
N ILE A 112 -5.32 -11.13 9.09
CA ILE A 112 -5.67 -10.13 10.10
C ILE A 112 -4.78 -8.88 9.96
N THR A 113 -5.34 -7.74 10.32
CA THR A 113 -4.65 -6.44 10.27
C THR A 113 -4.00 -6.13 11.61
N ALA A 114 -2.75 -5.68 11.57
CA ALA A 114 -2.06 -5.13 12.72
C ALA A 114 -2.64 -3.74 13.05
N THR A 115 -3.18 -3.59 14.24
CA THR A 115 -3.84 -2.34 14.66
C THR A 115 -3.38 -1.86 16.03
N ASN A 116 -2.64 -2.68 16.76
CA ASN A 116 -2.26 -2.38 18.13
C ASN A 116 -0.82 -2.81 18.43
N PHE A 117 -0.36 -2.44 19.61
CA PHE A 117 0.94 -2.77 20.14
C PHE A 117 0.78 -3.68 21.35
N CYS A 118 1.58 -4.75 21.42
CA CYS A 118 1.73 -5.55 22.61
C CYS A 118 2.99 -5.10 23.36
N PRO A 119 2.85 -4.38 24.50
CA PRO A 119 4.00 -3.89 25.24
C PRO A 119 4.86 -5.03 25.79
N PRO A 120 6.19 -4.85 25.85
CA PRO A 120 7.07 -5.81 26.49
C PRO A 120 6.86 -5.79 28.01
N ASN A 121 7.01 -6.96 28.64
CA ASN A 121 7.09 -7.12 30.09
C ASN A 121 8.44 -7.76 30.44
N PHE A 122 9.41 -6.93 30.80
CA PHE A 122 10.78 -7.37 31.12
C PHE A 122 10.93 -8.03 32.49
N ASP A 123 9.89 -7.99 33.33
CA ASP A 123 9.87 -8.69 34.61
C ASP A 123 9.58 -10.20 34.44
N LEU A 124 9.07 -10.60 33.27
CA LEU A 124 8.75 -11.98 32.92
C LEU A 124 9.69 -12.51 31.83
N PRO A 125 10.08 -13.79 31.90
CA PRO A 125 10.95 -14.37 30.88
C PRO A 125 10.18 -14.60 29.57
N ASN A 126 10.92 -14.61 28.46
CA ASN A 126 10.40 -14.73 27.09
C ASN A 126 9.63 -16.03 26.81
N ASN A 127 9.76 -17.04 27.68
CA ASN A 127 9.09 -18.33 27.58
C ASN A 127 8.01 -18.54 28.67
N ASP A 128 7.73 -17.52 29.48
CA ASP A 128 6.71 -17.58 30.53
C ASP A 128 6.16 -16.18 30.82
N GLY A 129 5.31 -15.69 29.90
CA GLY A 129 4.60 -14.41 30.04
C GLY A 129 5.27 -13.20 29.38
N GLY A 130 6.58 -13.24 29.12
CA GLY A 130 7.33 -12.20 28.39
C GLY A 130 7.22 -12.29 26.86
N TRP A 131 6.09 -12.73 26.31
CA TRP A 131 5.95 -13.11 24.88
C TRP A 131 6.20 -11.95 23.90
N CYS A 132 5.91 -10.72 24.31
CA CYS A 132 6.07 -9.52 23.49
C CYS A 132 7.44 -8.86 23.62
N ASN A 133 8.33 -9.41 24.44
CA ASN A 133 9.67 -8.90 24.63
C ASN A 133 10.53 -9.10 23.36
N PRO A 134 11.34 -8.11 22.96
CA PRO A 134 12.37 -8.34 21.97
C PRO A 134 13.29 -9.52 22.33
N PRO A 135 13.79 -10.30 21.35
CA PRO A 135 13.56 -10.19 19.91
C PRO A 135 12.36 -11.03 19.41
N LEU A 136 11.42 -11.41 20.28
CA LEU A 136 10.34 -12.31 19.90
C LEU A 136 9.37 -11.70 18.91
N GLN A 137 9.13 -12.42 17.82
CA GLN A 137 8.08 -12.14 16.86
C GLN A 137 6.78 -12.76 17.36
N HIS A 138 5.91 -11.91 17.89
CA HIS A 138 4.71 -12.34 18.59
C HIS A 138 3.49 -11.52 18.18
N PHE A 139 2.37 -12.23 18.06
CA PHE A 139 1.06 -11.69 17.72
C PHE A 139 0.10 -11.92 18.88
N ASP A 140 -0.38 -10.85 19.50
CA ASP A 140 -1.47 -10.96 20.46
C ASP A 140 -2.79 -10.69 19.73
N MET A 141 -3.51 -11.76 19.43
CA MET A 141 -4.62 -11.74 18.50
C MET A 141 -5.97 -11.57 19.22
N ALA A 142 -6.96 -10.99 18.56
CA ALA A 142 -8.33 -11.14 19.05
C ALA A 142 -8.74 -12.62 19.07
N GLN A 143 -9.37 -13.08 20.16
CA GLN A 143 -9.78 -14.48 20.32
C GLN A 143 -10.53 -15.05 19.10
N PRO A 144 -11.52 -14.36 18.48
CA PRO A 144 -12.24 -14.90 17.32
C PRO A 144 -11.35 -15.14 16.09
N ALA A 145 -10.24 -14.42 15.96
CA ALA A 145 -9.27 -14.64 14.88
C ALA A 145 -8.30 -15.78 15.22
N TRP A 146 -7.87 -15.85 16.48
CA TRP A 146 -6.98 -16.89 16.97
C TRP A 146 -7.62 -18.29 16.89
N GLU A 147 -8.91 -18.40 17.27
CA GLU A 147 -9.65 -19.66 17.22
C GLU A 147 -9.89 -20.20 15.80
N GLN A 148 -9.62 -19.39 14.76
CA GLN A 148 -9.63 -19.89 13.38
C GLN A 148 -8.45 -20.81 13.09
N ILE A 149 -7.34 -20.67 13.83
CA ILE A 149 -6.09 -21.42 13.60
C ILE A 149 -5.70 -22.33 14.77
N ALA A 150 -6.25 -22.12 15.97
CA ALA A 150 -5.89 -22.88 17.16
C ALA A 150 -7.08 -23.15 18.10
N ILE A 151 -6.94 -24.14 18.97
CA ILE A 151 -7.95 -24.55 19.95
C ILE A 151 -7.83 -23.70 21.20
N TYR A 152 -8.91 -23.06 21.67
CA TYR A 152 -8.91 -22.09 22.79
C TYR A 152 -7.99 -22.44 23.98
N ARG A 153 -7.99 -23.70 24.39
CA ARG A 153 -7.19 -24.22 25.52
C ARG A 153 -5.67 -24.16 25.32
N GLY A 154 -5.19 -23.93 24.10
CA GLY A 154 -3.76 -23.83 23.80
C GLY A 154 -3.10 -22.61 24.45
N GLY A 155 -3.83 -21.49 24.59
CA GLY A 155 -3.33 -20.24 25.18
C GLY A 155 -2.30 -19.52 24.30
N ILE A 156 -1.21 -20.22 23.98
CA ILE A 156 -0.13 -19.81 23.07
C ILE A 156 0.16 -20.92 22.08
N VAL A 157 0.40 -20.56 20.81
CA VAL A 157 0.79 -21.51 19.77
C VAL A 157 1.96 -21.02 18.93
N PRO A 158 2.81 -21.93 18.42
CA PRO A 158 3.78 -21.57 17.38
C PRO A 158 3.03 -21.25 16.09
N VAL A 159 3.45 -20.21 15.38
CA VAL A 159 2.83 -19.81 14.11
C VAL A 159 3.88 -19.64 13.01
N LEU A 160 3.42 -19.84 11.78
CA LEU A 160 4.07 -19.33 10.59
C LEU A 160 3.25 -18.16 10.06
N PHE A 161 3.91 -17.07 9.70
CA PHE A 161 3.24 -15.89 9.19
C PHE A 161 3.97 -15.28 7.99
N GLN A 162 3.24 -14.52 7.19
CA GLN A 162 3.79 -13.72 6.10
C GLN A 162 2.97 -12.43 5.96
N ARG A 163 3.61 -11.34 5.55
CA ARG A 163 2.92 -10.10 5.16
C ARG A 163 2.21 -10.35 3.83
N VAL A 164 0.97 -9.89 3.71
CA VAL A 164 0.12 -10.07 2.52
C VAL A 164 -0.61 -8.76 2.19
N PRO A 165 -1.07 -8.56 0.94
CA PRO A 165 -1.95 -7.44 0.62
C PRO A 165 -3.18 -7.41 1.53
N CYS A 166 -3.52 -6.21 2.00
CA CYS A 166 -4.76 -5.94 2.70
C CYS A 166 -5.93 -5.84 1.73
N ASN A 167 -6.86 -6.79 1.79
CA ASN A 167 -8.13 -6.65 1.09
C ASN A 167 -9.14 -5.92 1.99
N LYS A 168 -9.60 -4.74 1.56
CA LYS A 168 -10.52 -3.88 2.33
C LYS A 168 -11.76 -3.55 1.51
N GLN A 169 -12.90 -3.48 2.19
CA GLN A 169 -14.16 -3.00 1.61
C GLN A 169 -14.36 -1.51 1.92
N GLY A 170 -14.90 -0.76 0.96
CA GLY A 170 -14.97 0.69 1.03
C GLY A 170 -13.61 1.36 0.79
N GLY A 171 -13.56 2.69 0.94
CA GLY A 171 -12.32 3.44 0.77
C GLY A 171 -11.61 3.75 2.08
N VAL A 172 -10.50 4.48 1.95
CA VAL A 172 -9.71 4.99 3.07
C VAL A 172 -10.56 5.89 3.95
N ARG A 173 -10.37 5.79 5.27
CA ARG A 173 -11.13 6.54 6.29
C ARG A 173 -10.22 7.49 7.04
N PHE A 174 -10.72 8.69 7.29
CA PHE A 174 -10.03 9.75 8.01
C PHE A 174 -10.86 10.14 9.23
N THR A 175 -10.41 9.77 10.42
CA THR A 175 -11.07 10.14 11.68
C THR A 175 -10.32 11.27 12.36
N VAL A 176 -10.98 12.40 12.57
CA VAL A 176 -10.36 13.60 13.16
C VAL A 176 -10.46 13.52 14.69
N ASN A 177 -9.33 13.27 15.35
CA ASN A 177 -9.19 13.13 16.80
C ASN A 177 -8.43 14.30 17.45
N GLY A 178 -8.27 15.41 16.74
CA GLY A 178 -7.61 16.62 17.26
C GLY A 178 -7.92 17.82 16.37
N ARG A 179 -7.81 19.03 16.92
CA ARG A 179 -8.09 20.30 16.22
C ARG A 179 -7.32 21.46 16.84
N SER A 180 -7.27 22.59 16.14
CA SER A 180 -6.70 23.86 16.62
C SER A 180 -5.22 23.74 16.99
N TYR A 181 -4.34 23.67 15.98
CA TYR A 181 -2.89 23.50 16.15
C TYR A 181 -2.46 22.12 16.61
N PHE A 182 -3.38 21.15 16.58
CA PHE A 182 -3.12 19.75 16.88
C PHE A 182 -4.09 18.86 16.11
N GLU A 183 -4.05 18.90 14.77
CA GLU A 183 -4.90 18.06 13.92
C GLU A 183 -4.37 16.63 13.93
N LEU A 184 -4.84 15.85 14.90
CA LEU A 184 -4.62 14.42 14.97
C LEU A 184 -5.65 13.71 14.09
N VAL A 185 -5.19 12.95 13.10
CA VAL A 185 -6.03 12.21 12.16
C VAL A 185 -5.63 10.74 12.15
N LEU A 186 -6.57 9.86 12.49
CA LEU A 186 -6.42 8.42 12.28
C LEU A 186 -6.75 8.10 10.82
N ILE A 187 -5.77 7.54 10.12
CA ILE A 187 -5.92 7.13 8.72
C ILE A 187 -6.04 5.62 8.72
N SER A 188 -7.21 5.10 8.33
CA SER A 188 -7.54 3.68 8.48
C SER A 188 -8.23 3.12 7.24
N ASN A 189 -8.46 1.80 7.24
CA ASN A 189 -9.03 1.08 6.12
C ASN A 189 -8.23 1.24 4.81
N VAL A 190 -6.91 1.23 4.91
CA VAL A 190 -5.98 1.26 3.77
C VAL A 190 -5.78 -0.17 3.26
N ALA A 191 -6.01 -0.38 1.96
CA ALA A 191 -5.78 -1.65 1.27
C ALA A 191 -4.33 -1.72 0.73
N GLY A 192 -4.06 -2.66 -0.17
CA GLY A 192 -2.72 -2.81 -0.74
C GLY A 192 -1.70 -3.20 0.33
N CYS A 193 -0.59 -2.48 0.45
CA CYS A 193 0.42 -2.79 1.46
C CYS A 193 -0.03 -2.50 2.92
N GLY A 194 -1.11 -1.74 3.11
CA GLY A 194 -1.76 -1.45 4.39
C GLY A 194 -1.06 -0.43 5.29
N SER A 195 0.27 -0.38 5.30
CA SER A 195 1.05 0.62 6.05
C SER A 195 1.33 1.89 5.26
N ILE A 196 1.26 3.02 5.96
CA ILE A 196 1.50 4.36 5.39
C ILE A 196 2.96 4.75 5.64
N GLN A 197 3.67 5.20 4.61
CA GLN A 197 5.02 5.75 4.73
C GLN A 197 5.01 7.23 5.12
N SER A 198 4.18 8.03 4.45
CA SER A 198 4.05 9.47 4.73
C SER A 198 2.64 9.98 4.48
N ALA A 199 2.27 11.06 5.18
CA ALA A 199 1.00 11.75 5.01
C ALA A 199 1.20 13.26 4.93
N SER A 200 0.35 13.93 4.15
CA SER A 200 0.23 15.38 4.11
C SER A 200 -1.23 15.79 4.21
N ILE A 201 -1.50 16.93 4.85
CA ILE A 201 -2.81 17.55 4.97
C ILE A 201 -2.81 18.90 4.25
N LYS A 202 -3.96 19.29 3.70
CA LYS A 202 -4.17 20.60 3.08
C LYS A 202 -5.55 21.13 3.44
N GLY A 203 -5.61 22.32 4.04
CA GLY A 203 -6.82 23.13 4.14
C GLY A 203 -7.12 23.86 2.83
N SER A 204 -8.38 24.22 2.59
CA SER A 204 -8.83 24.96 1.40
C SER A 204 -8.05 26.25 1.13
N ASN A 205 -7.49 26.90 2.16
CA ASN A 205 -6.76 28.16 2.08
C ASN A 205 -5.25 28.00 2.34
N THR A 206 -4.71 26.79 2.19
CA THR A 206 -3.30 26.48 2.50
C THR A 206 -2.62 25.68 1.38
N GLY A 207 -1.30 25.57 1.43
CA GLY A 207 -0.53 24.57 0.68
C GLY A 207 -0.60 23.17 1.32
N TRP A 208 0.13 22.21 0.75
CA TRP A 208 0.31 20.90 1.40
C TRP A 208 1.24 21.02 2.60
N ILE A 209 0.80 20.51 3.74
CA ILE A 209 1.52 20.49 5.01
C ILE A 209 1.87 19.04 5.33
N THR A 210 3.16 18.76 5.51
CA THR A 210 3.62 17.42 5.93
C THR A 210 3.12 17.11 7.33
N MET A 211 2.59 15.91 7.52
CA MET A 211 2.18 15.41 8.83
C MET A 211 3.27 14.54 9.43
N SER A 212 3.37 14.51 10.76
CA SER A 212 4.24 13.59 11.48
C SER A 212 3.43 12.42 12.01
N ARG A 213 4.01 11.21 12.04
CA ARG A 213 3.39 10.08 12.73
C ARG A 213 3.43 10.33 14.23
N ASN A 214 2.28 10.31 14.88
CA ASN A 214 2.18 10.45 16.34
C ASN A 214 2.24 9.08 17.01
N TRP A 215 1.30 8.18 16.67
CA TRP A 215 1.29 6.80 17.17
C TRP A 215 0.55 5.88 16.21
N GLY A 216 1.20 4.80 15.77
CA GLY A 216 0.61 3.87 14.82
C GLY A 216 0.20 4.55 13.51
N ALA A 217 -1.10 4.51 13.22
CA ALA A 217 -1.72 5.18 12.07
C ALA A 217 -2.34 6.55 12.39
N ASN A 218 -2.05 7.13 13.56
CA ASN A 218 -2.40 8.50 13.89
C ASN A 218 -1.32 9.47 13.38
N TRP A 219 -1.73 10.42 12.56
CA TRP A 219 -0.87 11.44 11.96
C TRP A 219 -1.26 12.81 12.49
N GLN A 220 -0.28 13.66 12.75
CA GLN A 220 -0.49 14.99 13.32
C GLN A 220 0.02 16.11 12.41
N SER A 221 -0.70 17.23 12.37
CA SER A 221 -0.17 18.54 11.98
C SER A 221 -0.35 19.56 13.11
N ASN A 222 0.48 20.60 13.09
CA ASN A 222 0.43 21.71 14.06
C ASN A 222 -0.09 23.00 13.41
N SER A 223 -1.00 22.89 12.45
CA SER A 223 -1.51 24.04 11.67
C SER A 223 -2.87 24.50 12.20
N TYR A 224 -3.37 25.64 11.75
CA TYR A 224 -4.74 26.05 12.08
C TYR A 224 -5.65 25.84 10.88
N LEU A 225 -6.43 24.76 10.89
CA LEU A 225 -7.26 24.34 9.74
C LEU A 225 -8.77 24.45 10.00
N ASN A 226 -9.18 25.02 11.13
CA ASN A 226 -10.60 25.17 11.46
C ASN A 226 -11.32 26.01 10.40
N GLY A 227 -12.54 25.60 10.04
CA GLY A 227 -13.35 26.30 9.03
C GLY A 227 -12.89 26.07 7.59
N GLN A 228 -11.91 25.20 7.35
CA GLN A 228 -11.42 24.85 6.02
C GLN A 228 -11.77 23.41 5.67
N SER A 229 -12.11 23.13 4.41
CA SER A 229 -12.18 21.74 3.97
C SER A 229 -10.79 21.11 4.00
N LEU A 230 -10.71 19.82 4.35
CA LEU A 230 -9.44 19.11 4.46
C LEU A 230 -9.26 18.14 3.29
N SER A 231 -8.08 18.18 2.71
CA SER A 231 -7.58 17.20 1.75
C SER A 231 -6.39 16.47 2.33
N PHE A 232 -6.21 15.21 1.93
CA PHE A 232 -5.07 14.40 2.36
C PHE A 232 -4.30 13.86 1.16
N ARG A 233 -3.00 13.71 1.31
CA ARG A 233 -2.13 13.00 0.37
C ARG A 233 -1.37 11.95 1.15
N ILE A 234 -1.55 10.69 0.77
CA ILE A 234 -1.05 9.52 1.50
C ILE A 234 -0.12 8.75 0.57
N THR A 235 1.07 8.45 1.06
CA THR A 235 2.02 7.57 0.39
C THR A 235 2.19 6.31 1.23
N THR A 236 1.94 5.15 0.65
CA THR A 236 2.06 3.83 1.27
C THR A 236 3.50 3.30 1.23
N THR A 237 3.81 2.26 2.00
CA THR A 237 5.18 1.73 2.11
C THR A 237 5.70 1.03 0.86
N ASP A 238 4.82 0.68 -0.08
CA ASP A 238 5.15 0.24 -1.44
C ASP A 238 5.37 1.40 -2.43
N GLY A 239 5.27 2.65 -1.98
CA GLY A 239 5.56 3.84 -2.77
C GLY A 239 4.35 4.41 -3.51
N GLU A 240 3.19 3.75 -3.46
CA GLU A 240 1.98 4.27 -4.09
C GLU A 240 1.50 5.54 -3.38
N THR A 241 1.10 6.55 -4.14
CA THR A 241 0.60 7.82 -3.60
C THR A 241 -0.80 8.12 -4.11
N ARG A 242 -1.73 8.40 -3.19
CA ARG A 242 -3.10 8.80 -3.50
C ARG A 242 -3.45 10.13 -2.85
N VAL A 243 -4.26 10.92 -3.54
CA VAL A 243 -4.79 12.22 -3.07
C VAL A 243 -6.28 12.09 -2.83
N PHE A 244 -6.72 12.58 -1.69
CA PHE A 244 -8.10 12.57 -1.20
C PHE A 244 -8.56 14.04 -1.06
N PRO A 245 -9.05 14.67 -2.14
CA PRO A 245 -9.40 16.08 -2.14
C PRO A 245 -10.71 16.34 -1.39
N ASN A 246 -10.72 17.37 -0.53
CA ASN A 246 -11.90 17.88 0.19
C ASN A 246 -12.73 16.79 0.88
N ILE A 247 -12.09 15.78 1.45
CA ILE A 247 -12.76 14.64 2.08
C ILE A 247 -13.52 15.03 3.35
N ALA A 248 -13.00 16.02 4.08
CA ALA A 248 -13.69 16.62 5.21
C ALA A 248 -14.21 18.03 4.83
N PRO A 249 -15.51 18.32 4.98
CA PRO A 249 -16.07 19.64 4.71
C PRO A 249 -15.64 20.66 5.77
N SER A 250 -15.72 21.95 5.49
CA SER A 250 -15.23 23.03 6.38
C SER A 250 -15.80 23.05 7.80
N ASN A 251 -16.96 22.41 8.01
CA ASN A 251 -17.62 22.27 9.30
C ASN A 251 -17.26 20.97 10.04
N TRP A 252 -16.20 20.27 9.64
CA TRP A 252 -15.71 19.06 10.31
C TRP A 252 -15.53 19.27 11.82
N GLN A 253 -15.79 18.22 12.58
CA GLN A 253 -15.74 18.22 14.05
C GLN A 253 -14.88 17.07 14.56
N PHE A 254 -14.46 17.21 15.81
CA PHE A 254 -13.78 16.16 16.55
C PHE A 254 -14.62 14.88 16.60
N GLY A 255 -13.97 13.73 16.46
CA GLY A 255 -14.57 12.40 16.46
C GLY A 255 -15.24 11.99 15.14
N GLN A 256 -15.36 12.89 14.17
CA GLN A 256 -15.97 12.55 12.88
C GLN A 256 -15.04 11.72 12.02
N THR A 257 -15.63 10.76 11.31
CA THR A 257 -14.94 9.91 10.33
C THR A 257 -15.45 10.22 8.93
N PHE A 258 -14.53 10.53 8.02
CA PHE A 258 -14.81 10.78 6.62
C PHE A 258 -14.30 9.60 5.78
N THR A 259 -15.20 9.00 5.00
CA THR A 259 -14.88 7.81 4.19
C THR A 259 -14.75 8.20 2.73
N SER A 260 -13.64 7.81 2.10
CA SER A 260 -13.43 7.97 0.66
C SER A 260 -14.12 6.87 -0.15
N SER A 261 -14.36 7.14 -1.43
CA SER A 261 -14.64 6.12 -2.45
C SER A 261 -13.37 5.52 -3.07
N VAL A 262 -12.20 6.08 -2.76
CA VAL A 262 -10.90 5.70 -3.33
C VAL A 262 -10.15 4.77 -2.37
N GLN A 263 -9.41 3.84 -2.97
CA GLN A 263 -8.55 2.89 -2.28
C GLN A 263 -7.20 2.72 -3.03
N PHE A 264 -6.22 2.16 -2.33
CA PHE A 264 -4.95 1.66 -2.88
C PHE A 264 -5.17 0.30 -3.55
#